data_AF-A0A812ZND8-F1
#
_entry.id   AF-A0A812ZND8-F1
#
_cell.length_a   1.000
_cell.length_b   1.000
_cell.length_c   1.000
_cell.angle_alpha   90.00
_cell.angle_beta   90.00
_cell.angle_gamma   90.00
#
_symmetry.space_group_name_H-M   'P 1'
#
loop_
_entity.id
_entity.type
_entity.pdbx_description
1 polymer ?
#
loop_
_entity_poly.entity_id
_entity_poly.type
_entity_poly.pdbx_seq_one_letter_code
_entity_poly.pdbx_strand_id
1 'polypeptide(L)'
;MVAASTYAVAHHHALRKAKFLSRHVLQGISDAEKAIVADADKGRAAEASEREVQAAALKVRADTCMEVVKMCEKCNVQVDDMLRQIGQCLRRLQHARYAQFADLKVCQQRLYLRSDAPSEEMAGDAAQNSLEEQRACISEARNELLNLEGECRRALEMIGQLRLDLSKEGASQRHSSERCRAVVAILLSVSADPAEDVDVPEPRNAELGQRAEMLLAAAAELATRCGLAVQGTDDRCRKAKQRSELLLERRLMDTEKASKQLREQASEVDFTIAVAERSLARSAKRCAGKENLAKVAKIDATRAALDNLRHTRQALKIHIQNKFKMQTIDASCRKVTSQSASSVETRPATASLASQRSMSAGAGPRRPADDAFEKGRSLPRLSTDSACSLVVPEADVPSAARLNRPKSAATYKVRG
;
A
#
# COMPACT_ATOMS: atom_id res chain seq x y z
N MET A 1 30.56 129.75 -30.19
CA MET A 1 29.73 128.71 -30.85
C MET A 1 30.48 127.40 -31.20
N VAL A 2 31.75 127.20 -30.85
CA VAL A 2 32.52 125.96 -31.20
C VAL A 2 32.50 124.88 -30.09
N ALA A 3 32.17 125.23 -28.84
CA ALA A 3 32.12 124.28 -27.71
C ALA A 3 30.85 123.41 -27.63
N ALA A 4 29.78 123.76 -28.36
CA ALA A 4 28.54 122.97 -28.38
C ALA A 4 28.59 121.77 -29.35
N SER A 5 29.52 121.78 -30.32
CA SER A 5 29.66 120.75 -31.35
C SER A 5 30.45 119.52 -30.86
N THR A 6 31.50 119.71 -30.08
CA THR A 6 32.29 118.61 -29.49
C THR A 6 31.50 117.84 -28.42
N TYR A 7 30.62 118.52 -27.68
CA TYR A 7 29.73 117.88 -26.70
C TYR A 7 28.67 117.00 -27.39
N ALA A 8 28.13 117.42 -28.54
CA ALA A 8 27.19 116.63 -29.34
C ALA A 8 27.83 115.36 -29.92
N VAL A 9 29.08 115.44 -30.39
CA VAL A 9 29.84 114.28 -30.90
C VAL A 9 30.20 113.30 -29.77
N ALA A 10 30.66 113.80 -28.62
CA ALA A 10 30.95 112.97 -27.45
C ALA A 10 29.69 112.30 -26.88
N HIS A 11 28.57 113.02 -26.83
CA HIS A 11 27.27 112.48 -26.41
C HIS A 11 26.73 111.43 -27.39
N HIS A 12 26.87 111.66 -28.70
CA HIS A 12 26.48 110.69 -29.72
C HIS A 12 27.36 109.43 -29.70
N HIS A 13 28.66 109.58 -29.43
CA HIS A 13 29.58 108.46 -29.22
C HIS A 13 29.25 107.68 -27.94
N ALA A 14 28.95 108.37 -26.83
CA ALA A 14 28.51 107.76 -25.58
C ALA A 14 27.18 107.00 -25.75
N LEU A 15 26.21 107.56 -26.48
CA LEU A 15 24.94 106.90 -26.80
C LEU A 15 25.12 105.69 -27.73
N ARG A 16 26.00 105.76 -28.74
CA ARG A 16 26.34 104.60 -29.57
C ARG A 16 27.00 103.50 -28.75
N LYS A 17 27.94 103.86 -27.86
CA LYS A 17 28.61 102.92 -26.95
C LYS A 17 27.64 102.30 -25.95
N ALA A 18 26.72 103.08 -25.38
CA ALA A 18 25.67 102.59 -24.48
C ALA A 18 24.67 101.67 -25.18
N LYS A 19 24.24 102.00 -26.42
CA LYS A 19 23.38 101.13 -27.23
C LYS A 19 24.08 99.83 -27.63
N PHE A 20 25.37 99.90 -27.95
CA PHE A 20 26.19 98.71 -28.24
C PHE A 20 26.33 97.82 -27.00
N LEU A 21 26.68 98.37 -25.84
CA LEU A 21 26.77 97.65 -24.58
C LEU A 21 25.42 97.05 -24.17
N SER A 22 24.32 97.80 -24.31
CA SER A 22 22.97 97.31 -24.04
C SER A 22 22.59 96.13 -24.94
N ARG A 23 22.86 96.20 -26.25
CA ARG A 23 22.67 95.06 -27.17
C ARG A 23 23.54 93.86 -26.79
N HIS A 24 24.80 94.10 -26.43
CA HIS A 24 25.73 93.04 -26.03
C HIS A 24 25.29 92.34 -24.74
N VAL A 25 24.81 93.09 -23.74
CA VAL A 25 24.27 92.54 -22.49
C VAL A 25 22.98 91.75 -22.75
N LEU A 26 22.04 92.30 -23.54
CA LEU A 26 20.80 91.59 -23.89
C LEU A 26 21.07 90.31 -24.69
N GLN A 27 22.05 90.33 -25.60
CA GLN A 27 22.49 89.14 -26.33
C GLN A 27 23.09 88.10 -25.37
N GLY A 28 23.96 88.53 -24.45
CA GLY A 28 24.54 87.65 -23.43
C GLY A 28 23.50 87.02 -22.50
N ILE A 29 22.47 87.77 -22.09
CA ILE A 29 21.33 87.24 -21.32
C ILE A 29 20.56 86.21 -22.15
N SER A 30 20.24 86.50 -23.42
CA SER A 30 19.53 85.57 -24.30
C SER A 30 20.32 84.28 -24.52
N ASP A 31 21.64 84.37 -24.69
CA ASP A 31 22.49 83.20 -24.90
C ASP A 31 22.66 82.38 -23.60
N ALA A 32 22.70 83.04 -22.43
CA ALA A 32 22.67 82.36 -21.13
C ALA A 32 21.34 81.65 -20.87
N GLU A 33 20.20 82.29 -21.16
CA GLU A 33 18.87 81.66 -21.04
C GLU A 33 18.74 80.44 -21.95
N LYS A 34 19.22 80.53 -23.20
CA LYS A 34 19.27 79.38 -24.13
C LYS A 34 20.15 78.26 -23.59
N ALA A 35 21.30 78.58 -22.99
CA ALA A 35 22.18 77.58 -22.39
C ALA A 35 21.51 76.88 -21.20
N ILE A 36 20.84 77.64 -20.32
CA ILE A 36 20.09 77.08 -19.18
C ILE A 36 18.96 76.18 -19.65
N VAL A 37 18.20 76.58 -20.68
CA VAL A 37 17.14 75.75 -21.27
C VAL A 37 17.72 74.50 -21.93
N ALA A 38 18.81 74.62 -22.69
CA ALA A 38 19.45 73.48 -23.33
C ALA A 38 20.02 72.48 -22.32
N ASP A 39 20.62 72.95 -21.22
CA ASP A 39 21.13 72.07 -20.16
C ASP A 39 19.98 71.45 -19.35
N ALA A 40 18.89 72.19 -19.12
CA ALA A 40 17.67 71.63 -18.54
C ALA A 40 17.03 70.55 -19.45
N ASP A 41 17.00 70.78 -20.76
CA ASP A 41 16.46 69.82 -21.74
C ASP A 41 17.37 68.58 -21.87
N LYS A 42 18.70 68.75 -21.84
CA LYS A 42 19.65 67.62 -21.75
C LYS A 42 19.49 66.84 -20.46
N GLY A 43 19.30 67.52 -19.34
CA GLY A 43 19.01 66.89 -18.04
C GLY A 43 17.74 66.05 -18.11
N ARG A 44 16.65 66.63 -18.62
CA ARG A 44 15.38 65.89 -18.83
C ARG A 44 15.54 64.71 -19.78
N ALA A 45 16.32 64.85 -20.84
CA ALA A 45 16.59 63.75 -21.78
C ALA A 45 17.41 62.62 -21.13
N ALA A 46 18.41 62.96 -20.32
CA ALA A 46 19.20 61.99 -19.58
C ALA A 46 18.35 61.26 -18.52
N GLU A 47 17.54 61.99 -17.75
CA GLU A 47 16.59 61.41 -16.79
C GLU A 47 15.56 60.52 -17.49
N ALA A 48 15.03 60.93 -18.63
CA ALA A 48 14.09 60.13 -19.40
C ALA A 48 14.72 58.83 -19.89
N SER A 49 15.97 58.88 -20.37
CA SER A 49 16.72 57.69 -20.79
C SER A 49 17.01 56.76 -19.61
N GLU A 50 17.36 57.29 -18.44
CA GLU A 50 17.58 56.49 -17.23
C GLU A 50 16.27 55.82 -16.77
N ARG A 51 15.15 56.55 -16.77
CA ARG A 51 13.83 55.99 -16.46
C ARG A 51 13.43 54.89 -17.44
N GLU A 52 13.75 55.03 -18.72
CA GLU A 52 13.48 54.01 -19.73
C GLU A 52 14.30 52.73 -19.48
N VAL A 53 15.59 52.87 -19.14
CA VAL A 53 16.46 51.74 -18.77
C VAL A 53 15.96 51.04 -17.50
N GLN A 54 15.57 51.81 -16.47
CA GLN A 54 15.01 51.27 -15.24
C GLN A 54 13.67 50.55 -15.49
N ALA A 55 12.78 51.14 -16.29
CA ALA A 55 11.51 50.53 -16.66
C ALA A 55 11.71 49.23 -17.47
N ALA A 56 12.69 49.21 -18.39
CA ALA A 56 13.04 48.01 -19.14
C ALA A 56 13.57 46.90 -18.21
N ALA A 57 14.44 47.23 -17.26
CA ALA A 57 14.95 46.26 -16.28
C ALA A 57 13.83 45.69 -15.40
N LEU A 58 12.92 46.54 -14.90
CA LEU A 58 11.76 46.10 -14.12
C LEU A 58 10.78 45.25 -14.92
N LYS A 59 10.63 45.53 -16.22
CA LYS A 59 9.82 44.70 -17.13
C LYS A 59 10.42 43.30 -17.29
N VAL A 60 11.72 43.19 -17.58
CA VAL A 60 12.43 41.90 -17.65
C VAL A 60 12.28 41.13 -16.34
N ARG A 61 12.35 41.83 -15.20
CA ARG A 61 12.15 41.23 -13.88
C ARG A 61 10.72 40.71 -13.69
N ALA A 62 9.71 41.52 -14.03
CA ALA A 62 8.30 41.12 -13.94
C ALA A 62 8.00 39.89 -14.81
N ASP A 63 8.58 39.81 -16.00
CA ASP A 63 8.46 38.68 -16.91
C ASP A 63 9.14 37.43 -16.32
N THR A 64 10.33 37.58 -15.74
CA THR A 64 11.03 36.49 -15.03
C THR A 64 10.20 35.94 -13.87
N CYS A 65 9.60 36.80 -13.04
CA CYS A 65 8.70 36.39 -11.97
C CYS A 65 7.49 35.60 -12.52
N MET A 66 6.91 36.03 -13.64
CA MET A 66 5.78 35.31 -14.26
C MET A 66 6.18 33.93 -14.80
N GLU A 67 7.38 33.78 -15.35
CA GLU A 67 7.89 32.46 -15.75
C GLU A 67 8.03 31.51 -14.55
N VAL A 68 8.50 32.02 -13.40
CA VAL A 68 8.54 31.23 -12.16
C VAL A 68 7.13 30.82 -11.71
N VAL A 69 6.15 31.74 -11.77
CA VAL A 69 4.75 31.41 -11.44
C VAL A 69 4.21 30.28 -12.30
N LYS A 70 4.41 30.34 -13.62
CA LYS A 70 3.98 29.29 -14.55
C LYS A 70 4.63 27.94 -14.23
N MET A 71 5.92 27.95 -13.90
CA MET A 71 6.66 26.76 -13.52
C MET A 71 6.14 26.16 -12.20
N CYS A 72 5.88 26.99 -11.17
CA CYS A 72 5.25 26.55 -9.92
C CYS A 72 3.85 25.95 -10.16
N GLU A 73 3.04 26.56 -11.02
CA GLU A 73 1.71 26.03 -11.38
C GLU A 73 1.79 24.67 -12.06
N LYS A 74 2.70 24.51 -13.03
CA LYS A 74 2.94 23.22 -13.70
C LYS A 74 3.40 22.16 -12.70
N CYS A 75 4.35 22.48 -11.82
CA CYS A 75 4.82 21.57 -10.77
C CYS A 75 3.70 21.20 -9.79
N ASN A 76 2.84 22.14 -9.40
CA ASN A 76 1.69 21.87 -8.53
C ASN A 76 0.72 20.84 -9.15
N VAL A 77 0.47 20.89 -10.46
CA VAL A 77 -0.36 19.88 -11.14
C VAL A 77 0.29 18.49 -11.03
N GLN A 78 1.60 18.38 -11.28
CA GLN A 78 2.33 17.11 -11.16
C GLN A 78 2.33 16.58 -9.71
N VAL A 79 2.47 17.48 -8.75
CA VAL A 79 2.39 17.17 -7.31
C VAL A 79 1.01 16.65 -6.93
N ASP A 80 -0.07 17.27 -7.44
CA ASP A 80 -1.44 16.81 -7.20
C ASP A 80 -1.70 15.43 -7.81
N ASP A 81 -1.20 15.15 -9.01
CA ASP A 81 -1.30 13.84 -9.65
C ASP A 81 -0.56 12.77 -8.83
N MET A 82 0.64 13.09 -8.35
CA MET A 82 1.44 12.18 -7.53
C MET A 82 0.79 11.93 -6.16
N LEU A 83 0.21 12.95 -5.51
CA LEU A 83 -0.56 12.79 -4.27
C LEU A 83 -1.74 11.82 -4.47
N ARG A 84 -2.47 11.93 -5.59
CA ARG A 84 -3.55 11.00 -5.92
C ARG A 84 -3.00 9.58 -6.14
N GLN A 85 -1.90 9.43 -6.86
CA GLN A 85 -1.28 8.13 -7.14
C GLN A 85 -0.82 7.43 -5.85
N ILE A 86 -0.06 8.12 -4.99
CA ILE A 86 0.40 7.55 -3.70
C ILE A 86 -0.79 7.27 -2.78
N GLY A 87 -1.80 8.14 -2.77
CA GLY A 87 -3.04 7.91 -2.02
C GLY A 87 -3.79 6.66 -2.49
N GLN A 88 -3.79 6.37 -3.79
CA GLN A 88 -4.33 5.11 -4.33
C GLN A 88 -3.48 3.90 -3.91
N CYS A 89 -2.15 3.99 -3.98
CA CYS A 89 -1.26 2.94 -3.53
C CYS A 89 -1.48 2.61 -2.05
N LEU A 90 -1.61 3.62 -1.19
CA LEU A 90 -1.88 3.44 0.25
C LEU A 90 -3.18 2.66 0.48
N ARG A 91 -4.27 3.00 -0.23
CA ARG A 91 -5.53 2.25 -0.13
C ARG A 91 -5.38 0.81 -0.59
N ARG A 92 -4.66 0.55 -1.69
CA ARG A 92 -4.39 -0.81 -2.18
C ARG A 92 -3.60 -1.64 -1.16
N LEU A 93 -2.55 -1.07 -0.56
CA LEU A 93 -1.78 -1.71 0.50
C LEU A 93 -2.65 -2.07 1.71
N GLN A 94 -3.49 -1.13 2.16
CA GLN A 94 -4.41 -1.36 3.27
C GLN A 94 -5.39 -2.49 2.98
N HIS A 95 -5.99 -2.50 1.79
CA HIS A 95 -6.90 -3.58 1.37
C HIS A 95 -6.19 -4.94 1.34
N ALA A 96 -4.99 -5.02 0.74
CA ALA A 96 -4.20 -6.25 0.71
C ALA A 96 -3.85 -6.73 2.13
N ARG A 97 -3.44 -5.83 3.02
CA ARG A 97 -3.13 -6.15 4.43
C ARG A 97 -4.35 -6.67 5.20
N TYR A 98 -5.55 -6.12 4.96
CA TYR A 98 -6.79 -6.61 5.55
C TYR A 98 -7.21 -7.98 5.00
N ALA A 99 -7.05 -8.20 3.68
CA ALA A 99 -7.30 -9.51 3.09
C ALA A 99 -6.39 -10.59 3.70
N GLN A 100 -5.09 -10.29 3.84
CA GLN A 100 -4.13 -11.19 4.49
C GLN A 100 -4.42 -11.42 5.98
N PHE A 101 -5.02 -10.46 6.68
CA PHE A 101 -5.44 -10.66 8.07
C PHE A 101 -6.55 -11.72 8.19
N ALA A 102 -7.51 -11.72 7.27
CA ALA A 102 -8.57 -12.72 7.24
C ALA A 102 -8.00 -14.13 7.00
N ASP A 103 -7.06 -14.28 6.05
CA ASP A 103 -6.37 -15.55 5.80
C ASP A 103 -5.51 -15.99 7.01
N LEU A 104 -4.84 -15.06 7.70
CA LEU A 104 -4.10 -15.35 8.91
C LEU A 104 -5.01 -15.91 10.02
N LYS A 105 -6.20 -15.33 10.20
CA LYS A 105 -7.17 -15.81 11.19
C LYS A 105 -7.65 -17.23 10.88
N VAL A 106 -7.91 -17.54 9.61
CA VAL A 106 -8.23 -18.91 9.18
C VAL A 106 -7.10 -19.87 9.52
N CYS A 107 -5.85 -19.50 9.20
CA CYS A 107 -4.68 -20.32 9.49
C CYS A 107 -4.49 -20.54 11.00
N GLN A 108 -4.63 -19.49 11.81
CA GLN A 108 -4.58 -19.56 13.28
C GLN A 108 -5.66 -20.47 13.85
N GLN A 109 -6.90 -20.37 13.37
CA GLN A 109 -7.99 -21.24 13.81
C GLN A 109 -7.75 -22.71 13.43
N ARG A 110 -7.19 -22.97 12.24
CA ARG A 110 -6.79 -24.32 11.85
C ARG A 110 -5.70 -24.87 12.78
N LEU A 111 -4.67 -24.09 13.09
CA LEU A 111 -3.63 -24.48 14.04
C LEU A 111 -4.19 -24.74 15.44
N TYR A 112 -5.16 -23.93 15.90
CA TYR A 112 -5.86 -24.14 17.17
C TYR A 112 -6.65 -25.45 17.18
N LEU A 113 -7.44 -25.76 16.15
CA LEU A 113 -8.14 -27.05 16.08
C LEU A 113 -7.18 -28.24 16.13
N ARG A 114 -5.98 -28.07 15.58
CA ARG A 114 -4.94 -29.09 15.55
C ARG A 114 -4.17 -29.23 16.86
N SER A 115 -4.22 -28.26 17.78
CA SER A 115 -3.59 -28.42 19.09
C SER A 115 -4.29 -29.50 19.94
N ASP A 116 -5.54 -29.84 19.62
CA ASP A 116 -6.30 -30.91 20.29
C ASP A 116 -6.01 -32.31 19.72
N ALA A 117 -5.15 -32.42 18.71
CA ALA A 117 -4.77 -33.68 18.09
C ALA A 117 -4.00 -34.61 19.06
N PRO A 118 -4.18 -35.94 18.97
CA PRO A 118 -3.32 -36.88 19.69
C PRO A 118 -1.84 -36.66 19.32
N SER A 119 -0.96 -36.57 20.32
CA SER A 119 0.47 -36.27 20.13
C SER A 119 1.19 -37.29 19.24
N GLU A 120 0.81 -38.56 19.35
CA GLU A 120 1.30 -39.67 18.52
C GLU A 120 1.12 -39.43 17.02
N GLU A 121 0.03 -38.75 16.65
CA GLU A 121 -0.32 -38.46 15.26
C GLU A 121 0.32 -37.19 14.72
N MET A 122 0.84 -36.33 15.60
CA MET A 122 1.40 -35.02 15.26
C MET A 122 2.90 -35.08 14.96
N ALA A 123 3.60 -36.11 15.43
CA ALA A 123 5.03 -36.27 15.20
C ALA A 123 5.33 -36.39 13.69
N GLY A 124 6.04 -35.41 13.12
CA GLY A 124 6.40 -35.39 11.71
C GLY A 124 5.24 -35.08 10.76
N ASP A 125 4.15 -34.47 11.25
CA ASP A 125 3.01 -34.11 10.42
C ASP A 125 3.33 -32.98 9.45
N ALA A 126 3.43 -33.31 8.16
CA ALA A 126 3.65 -32.35 7.08
C ALA A 126 2.54 -31.30 6.97
N ALA A 127 1.29 -31.63 7.33
CA ALA A 127 0.18 -30.67 7.28
C ALA A 127 0.33 -29.58 8.36
N GLN A 128 0.74 -29.97 9.57
CA GLN A 128 1.06 -29.03 10.65
C GLN A 128 2.19 -28.08 10.25
N ASN A 129 3.32 -28.62 9.78
CA ASN A 129 4.47 -27.81 9.36
C ASN A 129 4.09 -26.82 8.26
N SER A 130 3.30 -27.26 7.27
CA SER A 130 2.82 -26.40 6.18
C SER A 130 1.90 -25.27 6.66
N LEU A 131 1.05 -25.52 7.67
CA LEU A 131 0.23 -24.46 8.27
C LEU A 131 1.08 -23.47 9.06
N GLU A 132 2.13 -23.91 9.74
CA GLU A 132 3.07 -23.01 10.44
C GLU A 132 3.89 -22.16 9.45
N GLU A 133 4.38 -22.77 8.36
CA GLU A 133 5.02 -22.07 7.25
C GLU A 133 4.06 -21.05 6.61
N GLN A 134 2.80 -21.43 6.39
CA GLN A 134 1.77 -20.52 5.88
C GLN A 134 1.55 -19.33 6.84
N ARG A 135 1.43 -19.59 8.14
CA ARG A 135 1.26 -18.54 9.17
C ARG A 135 2.44 -17.57 9.16
N ALA A 136 3.67 -18.08 9.10
CA ALA A 136 4.88 -17.28 9.03
C ALA A 136 4.88 -16.41 7.76
N CYS A 137 4.66 -17.02 6.59
CA CYS A 137 4.61 -16.33 5.31
C CYS A 137 3.58 -15.20 5.27
N ILE A 138 2.35 -15.43 5.75
CA ILE A 138 1.30 -14.40 5.81
C ILE A 138 1.69 -13.28 6.80
N SER A 139 2.31 -13.62 7.93
CA SER A 139 2.73 -12.64 8.94
C SER A 139 3.84 -11.73 8.39
N GLU A 140 4.83 -12.30 7.71
CA GLU A 140 5.89 -11.56 7.04
C GLU A 140 5.34 -10.64 5.95
N ALA A 141 4.46 -11.17 5.09
CA ALA A 141 3.80 -10.38 4.05
C ALA A 141 3.04 -9.17 4.62
N ARG A 142 2.32 -9.36 5.73
CA ARG A 142 1.59 -8.25 6.39
C ARG A 142 2.53 -7.19 6.95
N ASN A 143 3.67 -7.58 7.51
CA ASN A 143 4.66 -6.64 8.02
C ASN A 143 5.31 -5.85 6.87
N GLU A 144 5.62 -6.51 5.75
CA GLU A 144 6.12 -5.87 4.54
C GLU A 144 5.14 -4.80 4.02
N LEU A 145 3.85 -5.15 3.90
CA LEU A 145 2.82 -4.19 3.51
C LEU A 145 2.68 -3.03 4.50
N LEU A 146 2.74 -3.31 5.81
CA LEU A 146 2.64 -2.28 6.86
C LEU A 146 3.81 -1.28 6.79
N ASN A 147 5.02 -1.75 6.49
CA ASN A 147 6.19 -0.90 6.32
C ASN A 147 6.01 0.03 5.11
N LEU A 148 5.55 -0.50 3.99
CA LEU A 148 5.24 0.29 2.78
C LEU A 148 4.10 1.28 3.01
N GLU A 149 3.08 0.94 3.80
CA GLU A 149 2.06 1.91 4.21
C GLU A 149 2.68 3.09 4.97
N GLY A 150 3.65 2.82 5.84
CA GLY A 150 4.41 3.85 6.56
C GLY A 150 5.23 4.74 5.61
N GLU A 151 5.89 4.15 4.61
CA GLU A 151 6.60 4.89 3.55
C GLU A 151 5.64 5.78 2.74
N CYS A 152 4.47 5.27 2.33
CA CYS A 152 3.47 6.06 1.60
C CYS A 152 2.96 7.25 2.42
N ARG A 153 2.71 7.09 3.72
CA ARG A 153 2.26 8.21 4.57
C ARG A 153 3.30 9.33 4.65
N ARG A 154 4.58 8.97 4.88
CA ARG A 154 5.68 9.94 4.88
C ARG A 154 5.82 10.63 3.51
N ALA A 155 5.67 9.89 2.42
CA ALA A 155 5.71 10.47 1.08
C ALA A 155 4.55 11.46 0.86
N LEU A 156 3.32 11.14 1.28
CA LEU A 156 2.18 12.06 1.21
C LEU A 156 2.41 13.35 2.01
N GLU A 157 2.99 13.26 3.20
CA GLU A 157 3.33 14.42 4.02
C GLU A 157 4.39 15.30 3.33
N MET A 158 5.49 14.71 2.84
CA MET A 158 6.56 15.45 2.15
C MET A 158 6.08 16.13 0.87
N ILE A 159 5.30 15.42 0.05
CA ILE A 159 4.75 15.95 -1.21
C ILE A 159 3.68 17.01 -0.89
N GLY A 160 2.88 16.81 0.16
CA GLY A 160 1.90 17.79 0.64
C GLY A 160 2.57 19.09 1.11
N GLN A 161 3.71 19.00 1.80
CA GLN A 161 4.49 20.18 2.20
C GLN A 161 5.09 20.89 0.98
N LEU A 162 5.64 20.14 0.02
CA LEU A 162 6.15 20.71 -1.23
C LEU A 162 5.07 21.51 -1.99
N ARG A 163 3.84 20.99 -2.05
CA ARG A 163 2.69 21.69 -2.65
C ARG A 163 2.43 23.05 -2.00
N LEU A 164 2.50 23.11 -0.66
CA LEU A 164 2.32 24.34 0.10
C LEU A 164 3.45 25.33 -0.19
N ASP A 165 4.69 24.86 -0.23
CA ASP A 165 5.88 25.67 -0.51
C ASP A 165 5.81 26.27 -1.92
N LEU A 166 5.49 25.46 -2.94
CA LEU A 166 5.29 25.91 -4.33
C LEU A 166 4.14 26.93 -4.46
N SER A 167 3.05 26.74 -3.72
CA SER A 167 1.91 27.66 -3.72
C SER A 167 2.27 29.02 -3.11
N LYS A 168 3.03 29.03 -2.01
CA LYS A 168 3.53 30.26 -1.37
C LYS A 168 4.49 31.00 -2.28
N GLU A 169 5.44 30.28 -2.90
CA GLU A 169 6.40 30.86 -3.83
C GLU A 169 5.68 31.46 -5.04
N GLY A 170 4.74 30.73 -5.65
CA GLY A 170 3.93 31.24 -6.75
C GLY A 170 3.16 32.50 -6.38
N ALA A 171 2.56 32.58 -5.18
CA ALA A 171 1.86 33.78 -4.73
C ALA A 171 2.82 34.97 -4.50
N SER A 172 3.98 34.72 -3.89
CA SER A 172 5.03 35.72 -3.68
C SER A 172 5.51 36.32 -5.01
N GLN A 173 5.79 35.46 -6.01
CA GLN A 173 6.28 35.89 -7.32
C GLN A 173 5.21 36.64 -8.13
N ARG A 174 3.93 36.27 -8.02
CA ARG A 174 2.83 37.07 -8.62
C ARG A 174 2.79 38.47 -8.05
N HIS A 175 2.83 38.60 -6.72
CA HIS A 175 2.83 39.90 -6.06
C HIS A 175 4.05 40.75 -6.44
N SER A 176 5.23 40.14 -6.50
CA SER A 176 6.46 40.80 -6.98
C SER A 176 6.32 41.32 -8.42
N SER A 177 5.76 40.50 -9.33
CA SER A 177 5.51 40.89 -10.72
C SER A 177 4.52 42.06 -10.83
N GLU A 178 3.42 42.02 -10.06
CA GLU A 178 2.44 43.11 -9.99
C GLU A 178 3.06 44.42 -9.50
N ARG A 179 3.89 44.36 -8.45
CA ARG A 179 4.64 45.53 -7.97
C ARG A 179 5.59 46.08 -9.02
N CYS A 180 6.36 45.23 -9.70
CA CYS A 180 7.25 45.66 -10.78
C CYS A 180 6.46 46.35 -11.90
N ARG A 181 5.32 45.80 -12.32
CA ARG A 181 4.45 46.39 -13.35
C ARG A 181 3.84 47.73 -12.91
N ALA A 182 3.45 47.86 -11.65
CA ALA A 182 2.95 49.12 -11.11
C ALA A 182 4.02 50.22 -11.13
N VAL A 183 5.26 49.90 -10.72
CA VAL A 183 6.38 50.85 -10.77
C VAL A 183 6.72 51.24 -12.21
N VAL A 184 6.74 50.29 -13.15
CA VAL A 184 6.91 50.58 -14.59
C VAL A 184 5.81 51.53 -15.08
N ALA A 185 4.55 51.31 -14.71
CA ALA A 185 3.46 52.19 -15.09
C ALA A 185 3.64 53.62 -14.54
N ILE A 186 4.10 53.77 -13.28
CA ILE A 186 4.39 55.07 -12.67
C ILE A 186 5.54 55.78 -13.40
N LEU A 187 6.67 55.08 -13.60
CA LEU A 187 7.86 55.61 -14.29
C LEU A 187 7.54 56.11 -15.70
N LEU A 188 6.56 55.50 -16.38
CA LEU A 188 6.14 55.87 -17.73
C LEU A 188 5.02 56.93 -17.78
N SER A 189 4.27 57.17 -16.69
CA SER A 189 3.06 57.99 -16.73
C SER A 189 3.17 59.38 -16.08
N VAL A 190 4.10 59.64 -15.15
CA VAL A 190 4.17 60.91 -14.42
C VAL A 190 5.61 61.28 -14.02
N SER A 191 5.92 62.58 -13.97
CA SER A 191 7.11 63.19 -13.37
C SER A 191 7.11 63.06 -11.83
N ALA A 192 6.97 61.83 -11.33
CA ALA A 192 7.06 61.52 -9.91
C ALA A 192 8.50 61.14 -9.56
N ASP A 193 9.00 61.62 -8.43
CA ASP A 193 10.30 61.22 -7.90
C ASP A 193 10.31 59.70 -7.67
N PRO A 194 11.33 58.96 -8.16
CA PRO A 194 11.40 57.52 -8.02
C PRO A 194 11.53 57.16 -6.54
N ALA A 195 10.44 56.71 -5.95
CA ALA A 195 10.39 56.27 -4.57
C ALA A 195 11.11 54.92 -4.40
N GLU A 196 11.89 54.87 -3.32
CA GLU A 196 12.46 53.73 -2.57
C GLU A 196 12.87 52.48 -3.38
N ASP A 197 14.15 52.10 -3.23
CA ASP A 197 14.69 50.82 -3.69
C ASP A 197 13.75 49.68 -3.32
N VAL A 198 13.01 49.17 -4.31
CA VAL A 198 12.12 48.03 -4.12
C VAL A 198 13.02 46.81 -3.98
N ASP A 199 13.33 46.47 -2.73
CA ASP A 199 14.06 45.27 -2.38
C ASP A 199 13.20 44.05 -2.69
N VAL A 200 13.34 43.55 -3.92
CA VAL A 200 12.61 42.39 -4.40
C VAL A 200 13.45 41.16 -4.10
N PRO A 201 12.91 40.18 -3.36
CA PRO A 201 13.63 38.97 -2.97
C PRO A 201 14.18 38.22 -4.18
N GLU A 202 15.39 37.70 -4.05
CA GLU A 202 16.00 36.81 -5.03
C GLU A 202 15.21 35.48 -5.11
N PRO A 203 14.89 34.98 -6.31
CA PRO A 203 14.04 33.81 -6.45
C PRO A 203 14.74 32.54 -5.95
N ARG A 204 14.16 31.84 -4.98
CA ARG A 204 14.61 30.51 -4.50
C ARG A 204 14.13 29.36 -5.40
N ASN A 205 13.89 29.67 -6.67
CA ASN A 205 13.15 28.84 -7.62
C ASN A 205 13.90 27.57 -8.02
N ALA A 206 15.23 27.65 -8.19
CA ALA A 206 16.05 26.52 -8.62
C ALA A 206 16.05 25.39 -7.58
N GLU A 207 16.20 25.73 -6.30
CA GLU A 207 16.21 24.75 -5.21
C GLU A 207 14.84 24.06 -5.04
N LEU A 208 13.75 24.83 -5.11
CA LEU A 208 12.39 24.29 -5.02
C LEU A 208 12.06 23.39 -6.22
N GLY A 209 12.46 23.78 -7.42
CA GLY A 209 12.30 22.97 -8.63
C GLY A 209 13.05 21.63 -8.53
N GLN A 210 14.33 21.67 -8.16
CA GLN A 210 15.14 20.47 -7.99
C GLN A 210 14.58 19.54 -6.91
N ARG A 211 14.16 20.11 -5.77
CA ARG A 211 13.53 19.34 -4.68
C ARG A 211 12.22 18.69 -5.15
N ALA A 212 11.43 19.39 -5.98
CA ALA A 212 10.21 18.86 -6.54
C ALA A 212 10.48 17.66 -7.45
N GLU A 213 11.43 17.77 -8.38
CA GLU A 213 11.81 16.70 -9.28
C GLU A 213 12.29 15.44 -8.52
N MET A 214 13.16 15.63 -7.52
CA MET A 214 13.65 14.53 -6.69
C MET A 214 12.52 13.81 -5.93
N LEU A 215 11.61 14.57 -5.30
CA LEU A 215 10.50 13.99 -4.54
C LEU A 215 9.49 13.28 -5.45
N LEU A 216 9.20 13.85 -6.62
CA LEU A 216 8.30 13.23 -7.60
C LEU A 216 8.89 11.94 -8.16
N ALA A 217 10.18 11.90 -8.46
CA ALA A 217 10.87 10.69 -8.90
C ALA A 217 10.85 9.60 -7.82
N ALA A 218 11.19 9.94 -6.57
CA ALA A 218 11.16 9.01 -5.45
C ALA A 218 9.75 8.46 -5.18
N ALA A 219 8.72 9.30 -5.32
CA ALA A 219 7.33 8.88 -5.18
C ALA A 219 6.89 7.94 -6.30
N ALA A 220 7.29 8.18 -7.55
CA ALA A 220 7.01 7.28 -8.67
C ALA A 220 7.65 5.90 -8.48
N GLU A 221 8.89 5.85 -7.99
CA GLU A 221 9.57 4.60 -7.63
C GLU A 221 8.83 3.87 -6.50
N LEU A 222 8.44 4.60 -5.45
CA LEU A 222 7.65 4.04 -4.35
C LEU A 222 6.32 3.46 -4.85
N ALA A 223 5.60 4.16 -5.73
CA ALA A 223 4.35 3.67 -6.30
C ALA A 223 4.55 2.35 -7.06
N THR A 224 5.64 2.21 -7.80
CA THR A 224 6.01 0.99 -8.52
C THR A 224 6.34 -0.15 -7.53
N ARG A 225 7.15 0.13 -6.51
CA ARG A 225 7.48 -0.81 -5.44
C ARG A 225 6.21 -1.32 -4.74
N CYS A 226 5.26 -0.45 -4.43
CA CYS A 226 3.99 -0.83 -3.83
C CYS A 226 3.19 -1.81 -4.71
N GLY A 227 3.12 -1.55 -6.02
CA GLY A 227 2.43 -2.44 -6.96
C GLY A 227 3.04 -3.84 -7.01
N LEU A 228 4.36 -3.91 -7.13
CA LEU A 228 5.11 -5.18 -7.13
C LEU A 228 4.98 -5.93 -5.80
N ALA A 229 5.03 -5.22 -4.66
CA ALA A 229 4.91 -5.83 -3.34
C ALA A 229 3.52 -6.43 -3.10
N VAL A 230 2.45 -5.75 -3.51
CA VAL A 230 1.08 -6.30 -3.40
C VAL A 230 0.96 -7.59 -4.21
N GLN A 231 1.38 -7.58 -5.48
CA GLN A 231 1.34 -8.79 -6.32
C GLN A 231 2.21 -9.92 -5.76
N GLY A 232 3.45 -9.61 -5.38
CA GLY A 232 4.40 -10.60 -4.86
C GLY A 232 3.99 -11.20 -3.51
N THR A 233 3.36 -10.41 -2.64
CA THR A 233 2.83 -10.92 -1.37
C THR A 233 1.58 -11.78 -1.58
N ASP A 234 0.67 -11.37 -2.47
CA ASP A 234 -0.53 -12.15 -2.82
C ASP A 234 -0.17 -13.51 -3.41
N ASP A 235 0.78 -13.57 -4.34
CA ASP A 235 1.21 -14.83 -4.96
C ASP A 235 1.90 -15.77 -3.97
N ARG A 236 2.76 -15.25 -3.09
CA ARG A 236 3.41 -16.04 -2.03
C ARG A 236 2.38 -16.61 -1.06
N CYS A 237 1.46 -15.77 -0.57
CA CYS A 237 0.41 -16.20 0.35
C CYS A 237 -0.54 -17.22 -0.30
N ARG A 238 -0.92 -17.02 -1.57
CA ARG A 238 -1.76 -17.95 -2.33
C ARG A 238 -1.09 -19.32 -2.48
N LYS A 239 0.20 -19.36 -2.84
CA LYS A 239 0.97 -20.61 -2.95
C LYS A 239 1.08 -21.34 -1.61
N ALA A 240 1.37 -20.62 -0.52
CA ALA A 240 1.43 -21.20 0.81
C ALA A 240 0.07 -21.79 1.24
N LYS A 241 -1.02 -21.06 0.97
CA LYS A 241 -2.39 -21.52 1.23
C LYS A 241 -2.71 -22.80 0.45
N GLN A 242 -2.50 -22.82 -0.87
CA GLN A 242 -2.74 -24.00 -1.71
C GLN A 242 -1.94 -25.21 -1.24
N ARG A 243 -0.66 -25.02 -0.86
CA ARG A 243 0.18 -26.09 -0.32
C ARG A 243 -0.39 -26.66 0.98
N SER A 244 -0.84 -25.81 1.90
CA SER A 244 -1.47 -26.24 3.16
C SER A 244 -2.76 -27.02 2.92
N GLU A 245 -3.58 -26.58 1.97
CA GLU A 245 -4.86 -27.22 1.65
C GLU A 245 -4.66 -28.59 1.02
N LEU A 246 -3.71 -28.72 0.09
CA LEU A 246 -3.35 -30.00 -0.52
C LEU A 246 -2.82 -31.00 0.50
N LEU A 247 -1.98 -30.55 1.46
CA LEU A 247 -1.44 -31.43 2.48
C LEU A 247 -2.50 -31.86 3.51
N LEU A 248 -3.42 -30.98 3.87
CA LEU A 248 -4.58 -31.34 4.71
C LEU A 248 -5.47 -32.36 4.01
N GLU A 249 -5.73 -32.19 2.72
CA GLU A 249 -6.54 -33.13 1.94
C GLU A 249 -5.87 -34.49 1.80
N ARG A 250 -4.58 -34.52 1.45
CA ARG A 250 -3.80 -35.76 1.38
C ARG A 250 -3.82 -36.51 2.71
N ARG A 251 -3.60 -35.81 3.82
CA ARG A 251 -3.61 -36.43 5.15
C ARG A 251 -4.99 -36.96 5.53
N LEU A 252 -6.07 -36.27 5.15
CA LEU A 252 -7.42 -36.78 5.37
C LEU A 252 -7.64 -38.12 4.66
N MET A 253 -7.18 -38.26 3.42
CA MET A 253 -7.25 -39.53 2.69
C MET A 253 -6.36 -40.62 3.33
N ASP A 254 -5.14 -40.27 3.74
CA ASP A 254 -4.21 -41.20 4.37
C ASP A 254 -4.74 -41.71 5.73
N THR A 255 -5.33 -40.81 6.54
CA THR A 255 -5.95 -41.16 7.84
C THR A 255 -7.21 -42.00 7.68
N GLU A 256 -8.05 -41.72 6.67
CA GLU A 256 -9.21 -42.55 6.34
C GLU A 256 -8.80 -43.97 5.92
N LYS A 257 -7.80 -44.08 5.04
CA LYS A 257 -7.23 -45.37 4.61
C LYS A 257 -6.66 -46.16 5.78
N ALA A 258 -5.85 -45.52 6.62
CA ALA A 258 -5.27 -46.15 7.81
C ALA A 258 -6.36 -46.57 8.79
N SER A 259 -7.42 -45.76 8.98
CA SER A 259 -8.54 -46.12 9.84
C SER A 259 -9.29 -47.35 9.33
N LYS A 260 -9.47 -47.49 8.01
CA LYS A 260 -10.07 -48.69 7.40
C LYS A 260 -9.21 -49.94 7.68
N GLN A 261 -7.91 -49.86 7.44
CA GLN A 261 -6.97 -50.96 7.69
C GLN A 261 -6.96 -51.40 9.16
N LEU A 262 -6.95 -50.46 10.11
CA LEU A 262 -7.00 -50.77 11.54
C LEU A 262 -8.30 -51.47 11.95
N ARG A 263 -9.44 -51.11 11.34
CA ARG A 263 -10.73 -51.77 11.59
C ARG A 263 -10.74 -53.20 11.04
N GLU A 264 -10.17 -53.42 9.86
CA GLU A 264 -9.99 -54.76 9.28
C GLU A 264 -9.12 -55.64 10.19
N GLN A 265 -7.94 -55.15 10.61
CA GLN A 265 -7.08 -55.84 11.58
C GLN A 265 -7.78 -56.12 12.92
N ALA A 266 -8.54 -55.17 13.44
CA ALA A 266 -9.30 -55.38 14.66
C ALA A 266 -10.34 -56.52 14.51
N SER A 267 -10.99 -56.62 13.35
CA SER A 267 -11.93 -57.72 13.07
C SER A 267 -11.25 -59.09 12.95
N GLU A 268 -10.04 -59.14 12.39
CA GLU A 268 -9.22 -60.36 12.33
C GLU A 268 -8.78 -60.80 13.73
N VAL A 269 -8.35 -59.85 14.58
CA VAL A 269 -8.01 -60.13 15.98
C VAL A 269 -9.23 -60.60 16.76
N ASP A 270 -10.39 -59.99 16.57
CA ASP A 270 -11.65 -60.42 17.20
C ASP A 270 -12.02 -61.86 16.80
N PHE A 271 -11.89 -62.21 15.52
CA PHE A 271 -12.07 -63.58 15.04
C PHE A 271 -11.07 -64.56 15.68
N THR A 272 -9.80 -64.17 15.78
CA THR A 272 -8.74 -64.99 16.36
C THR A 272 -8.94 -65.22 17.85
N ILE A 273 -9.37 -64.20 18.60
CA ILE A 273 -9.77 -64.31 20.00
C ILE A 273 -10.90 -65.34 20.14
N ALA A 274 -11.96 -65.24 19.33
CA ALA A 274 -13.08 -66.18 19.37
C ALA A 274 -12.68 -67.63 19.02
N VAL A 275 -11.69 -67.83 18.14
CA VAL A 275 -11.12 -69.16 17.84
C VAL A 275 -10.29 -69.67 19.03
N ALA A 276 -9.43 -68.83 19.61
CA ALA A 276 -8.59 -69.17 20.75
C ALA A 276 -9.43 -69.53 21.99
N GLU A 277 -10.47 -68.76 22.29
CA GLU A 277 -11.43 -69.02 23.38
C GLU A 277 -12.14 -70.37 23.20
N ARG A 278 -12.62 -70.67 21.99
CA ARG A 278 -13.22 -71.99 21.67
C ARG A 278 -12.22 -73.13 21.77
N SER A 279 -10.95 -72.90 21.43
CA SER A 279 -9.88 -73.90 21.57
C SER A 279 -9.56 -74.17 23.03
N LEU A 280 -9.39 -73.11 23.83
CA LEU A 280 -9.14 -73.16 25.27
C LEU A 280 -10.28 -73.86 26.01
N ALA A 281 -11.54 -73.56 25.68
CA ALA A 281 -12.69 -74.24 26.27
C ALA A 281 -12.69 -75.75 25.97
N ARG A 282 -12.29 -76.15 24.75
CA ARG A 282 -12.18 -77.57 24.36
C ARG A 282 -11.01 -78.28 25.04
N SER A 283 -9.85 -77.63 25.16
CA SER A 283 -8.68 -78.21 25.84
C SER A 283 -8.92 -78.33 27.35
N ALA A 284 -9.55 -77.33 27.98
CA ALA A 284 -9.93 -77.36 29.39
C ALA A 284 -10.87 -78.54 29.69
N LYS A 285 -11.93 -78.73 28.90
CA LYS A 285 -12.85 -79.88 29.04
C LYS A 285 -12.13 -81.24 28.93
N ARG A 286 -11.14 -81.36 28.04
CA ARG A 286 -10.36 -82.60 27.85
C ARG A 286 -9.34 -82.87 28.98
N CYS A 287 -9.01 -81.87 29.79
CA CYS A 287 -8.02 -81.99 30.86
C CYS A 287 -8.64 -82.19 32.24
N ALA A 288 -9.95 -82.02 32.39
CA ALA A 288 -10.70 -82.07 33.66
C ALA A 288 -10.66 -83.41 34.43
N GLY A 289 -9.87 -84.40 34.02
CA GLY A 289 -9.76 -85.69 34.71
C GLY A 289 -8.41 -86.39 34.63
N LYS A 290 -7.35 -85.74 34.10
CA LYS A 290 -5.99 -86.33 34.05
C LYS A 290 -4.94 -85.25 34.28
N GLU A 291 -4.13 -85.41 35.33
CA GLU A 291 -2.96 -84.59 35.65
C GLU A 291 -1.82 -84.85 34.64
N ASN A 292 -2.02 -84.42 33.40
CA ASN A 292 -0.95 -84.45 32.41
C ASN A 292 -0.31 -83.05 32.35
N LEU A 293 0.86 -82.92 32.99
CA LEU A 293 1.63 -81.67 33.06
C LEU A 293 1.82 -81.00 31.69
N ALA A 294 2.06 -81.78 30.63
CA ALA A 294 2.24 -81.24 29.28
C ALA A 294 0.96 -80.58 28.73
N LYS A 295 -0.22 -81.09 29.09
CA LYS A 295 -1.49 -80.49 28.69
C LYS A 295 -1.77 -79.20 29.45
N VAL A 296 -1.40 -79.14 30.73
CA VAL A 296 -1.52 -77.92 31.56
C VAL A 296 -0.66 -76.81 30.96
N ALA A 297 0.62 -77.09 30.66
CA ALA A 297 1.52 -76.13 30.02
C ALA A 297 0.96 -75.59 28.69
N LYS A 298 0.32 -76.45 27.88
CA LYS A 298 -0.33 -76.02 26.62
C LYS A 298 -1.54 -75.10 26.87
N ILE A 299 -2.34 -75.37 27.89
CA ILE A 299 -3.47 -74.51 28.28
C ILE A 299 -2.94 -73.13 28.70
N ASP A 300 -1.90 -73.09 29.53
CA ASP A 300 -1.33 -71.83 29.99
C ASP A 300 -0.68 -71.02 28.86
N ALA A 301 0.00 -71.68 27.92
CA ALA A 301 0.49 -71.04 26.71
C ALA A 301 -0.65 -70.40 25.88
N THR A 302 -1.77 -71.12 25.73
CA THR A 302 -2.95 -70.58 25.03
C THR A 302 -3.63 -69.42 25.77
N ARG A 303 -3.62 -69.42 27.10
CA ARG A 303 -4.11 -68.29 27.92
C ARG A 303 -3.23 -67.05 27.72
N ALA A 304 -1.92 -67.22 27.83
CA ALA A 304 -0.96 -66.14 27.59
C ALA A 304 -1.11 -65.54 26.18
N ALA A 305 -1.28 -66.38 25.15
CA ALA A 305 -1.52 -65.91 23.79
C ALA A 305 -2.85 -65.13 23.67
N LEU A 306 -3.89 -65.56 24.38
CA LEU A 306 -5.20 -64.89 24.39
C LEU A 306 -5.12 -63.52 25.09
N ASP A 307 -4.40 -63.42 26.20
CA ASP A 307 -4.18 -62.15 26.90
C ASP A 307 -3.38 -61.18 26.02
N ASN A 308 -2.37 -61.66 25.28
CA ASN A 308 -1.67 -60.86 24.29
C ASN A 308 -2.61 -60.36 23.17
N LEU A 309 -3.51 -61.22 22.66
CA LEU A 309 -4.50 -60.81 21.65
C LEU A 309 -5.47 -59.75 22.20
N ARG A 310 -5.92 -59.89 23.44
CA ARG A 310 -6.78 -58.89 24.12
C ARG A 310 -6.06 -57.56 24.29
N HIS A 311 -4.78 -57.58 24.65
CA HIS A 311 -3.95 -56.38 24.75
C HIS A 311 -3.80 -55.70 23.39
N THR A 312 -3.46 -56.45 22.34
CA THR A 312 -3.40 -55.95 20.95
C THR A 312 -4.74 -55.36 20.51
N ARG A 313 -5.86 -56.00 20.86
CA ARG A 313 -7.21 -55.50 20.54
C ARG A 313 -7.52 -54.15 21.21
N GLN A 314 -7.09 -53.99 22.47
CA GLN A 314 -7.23 -52.73 23.20
C GLN A 314 -6.35 -51.64 22.58
N ALA A 315 -5.12 -51.96 22.20
CA ALA A 315 -4.23 -51.03 21.49
C ALA A 315 -4.84 -50.59 20.14
N LEU A 316 -5.33 -51.52 19.33
CA LEU A 316 -6.04 -51.21 18.08
C LEU A 316 -7.27 -50.33 18.30
N LYS A 317 -8.02 -50.53 19.39
CA LYS A 317 -9.17 -49.68 19.75
C LYS A 317 -8.73 -48.23 19.98
N ILE A 318 -7.64 -48.02 20.73
CA ILE A 318 -7.09 -46.69 20.99
C ILE A 318 -6.62 -46.05 19.68
N HIS A 319 -5.88 -46.79 18.84
CA HIS A 319 -5.44 -46.27 17.54
C HIS A 319 -6.61 -45.88 16.62
N ILE A 320 -7.67 -46.69 16.56
CA ILE A 320 -8.88 -46.36 15.78
C ILE A 320 -9.52 -45.05 16.30
N GLN A 321 -9.61 -44.88 17.62
CA GLN A 321 -10.14 -43.66 18.24
C GLN A 321 -9.27 -42.44 17.92
N ASN A 322 -7.94 -42.57 18.03
CA ASN A 322 -6.99 -41.51 17.70
C ASN A 322 -7.09 -41.09 16.23
N LYS A 323 -7.15 -42.06 15.30
CA LYS A 323 -7.33 -41.80 13.86
C LYS A 323 -8.67 -41.12 13.56
N PHE A 324 -9.75 -41.58 14.19
CA PHE A 324 -11.07 -40.95 14.03
C PHE A 324 -11.09 -39.50 14.54
N LYS A 325 -10.46 -39.25 15.70
CA LYS A 325 -10.31 -37.89 16.24
C LYS A 325 -9.53 -37.00 15.28
N MET A 326 -8.40 -37.49 14.75
CA MET A 326 -7.62 -36.76 13.75
C MET A 326 -8.43 -36.46 12.48
N GLN A 327 -9.13 -37.44 11.93
CA GLN A 327 -9.98 -37.27 10.75
C GLN A 327 -11.03 -36.17 10.97
N THR A 328 -11.62 -36.13 12.17
CA THR A 328 -12.60 -35.10 12.55
C THR A 328 -11.98 -33.70 12.62
N ILE A 329 -10.77 -33.59 13.20
CA ILE A 329 -10.02 -32.33 13.26
C ILE A 329 -9.65 -31.85 11.85
N ASP A 330 -9.11 -32.71 10.99
CA ASP A 330 -8.70 -32.36 9.62
C ASP A 330 -9.91 -31.94 8.77
N ALA A 331 -11.04 -32.65 8.88
CA ALA A 331 -12.29 -32.27 8.25
C ALA A 331 -12.81 -30.91 8.76
N SER A 332 -12.66 -30.62 10.05
CA SER A 332 -13.04 -29.33 10.63
C SER A 332 -12.13 -28.20 10.15
N CYS A 333 -10.83 -28.44 10.04
CA CYS A 333 -9.86 -27.48 9.52
C CYS A 333 -10.20 -27.02 8.08
N ARG A 334 -10.63 -27.95 7.22
CA ARG A 334 -11.07 -27.64 5.85
C ARG A 334 -12.34 -26.78 5.82
N LYS A 335 -13.23 -26.92 6.81
CA LYS A 335 -14.47 -26.13 6.93
C LYS A 335 -14.26 -24.75 7.53
N VAL A 336 -13.06 -24.43 8.04
CA VAL A 336 -12.77 -23.09 8.58
C VAL A 336 -12.81 -22.07 7.45
N THR A 337 -13.73 -21.12 7.57
CA THR A 337 -13.85 -19.93 6.73
C THR A 337 -13.39 -18.69 7.48
N SER A 338 -13.19 -17.57 6.78
CA SER A 338 -12.84 -16.28 7.40
C SER A 338 -13.92 -15.82 8.39
N GLN A 339 -15.20 -16.05 8.07
CA GLN A 339 -16.32 -15.73 8.95
C GLN A 339 -16.31 -16.58 10.23
N SER A 340 -16.07 -17.89 10.13
CA SER A 340 -16.00 -18.76 11.31
C SER A 340 -14.76 -18.49 12.17
N ALA A 341 -13.64 -18.11 11.56
CA ALA A 341 -12.42 -17.81 12.30
C ALA A 341 -12.53 -16.49 13.10
N SER A 342 -13.24 -15.50 12.56
CA SER A 342 -13.38 -14.19 13.20
C SER A 342 -14.38 -14.17 14.37
N SER A 343 -15.35 -15.09 14.39
CA SER A 343 -16.37 -15.14 15.45
C SER A 343 -15.90 -15.78 16.75
N VAL A 344 -14.78 -16.51 16.73
CA VAL A 344 -14.24 -17.21 17.92
C VAL A 344 -13.68 -16.22 18.95
N GLU A 345 -13.10 -15.09 18.52
CA GLU A 345 -12.50 -14.09 19.43
C GLU A 345 -13.53 -13.23 20.18
N THR A 346 -14.77 -13.14 19.69
CA THR A 346 -15.78 -12.21 20.24
C THR A 346 -16.76 -12.85 21.20
N ARG A 347 -16.71 -14.17 21.44
CA ARG A 347 -17.53 -14.82 22.44
C ARG A 347 -16.75 -15.03 23.74
N PRO A 348 -16.96 -14.19 24.78
CA PRO A 348 -16.45 -14.49 26.12
C PRO A 348 -16.95 -15.87 26.55
N ALA A 349 -16.05 -16.68 27.13
CA ALA A 349 -16.28 -18.08 27.51
C ALA A 349 -17.48 -18.29 28.46
N THR A 350 -18.04 -17.22 29.01
CA THR A 350 -19.22 -17.23 29.89
C THR A 350 -20.54 -17.45 29.15
N ALA A 351 -20.61 -17.28 27.83
CA ALA A 351 -21.87 -17.40 27.08
C ALA A 351 -22.22 -18.82 26.60
N SER A 352 -21.31 -19.80 26.72
CA SER A 352 -21.51 -21.14 26.13
C SER A 352 -22.41 -22.09 26.95
N LEU A 353 -22.80 -21.72 28.17
CA LEU A 353 -23.64 -22.60 29.02
C LEU A 353 -25.15 -22.42 28.79
N ALA A 354 -25.59 -21.40 28.05
CA ALA A 354 -27.03 -21.12 27.90
C ALA A 354 -27.67 -21.69 26.62
N SER A 355 -26.89 -22.18 25.63
CA SER A 355 -27.44 -22.49 24.30
C SER A 355 -27.81 -23.96 24.04
N GLN A 356 -27.71 -24.86 25.02
CA GLN A 356 -28.02 -26.30 24.84
C GLN A 356 -29.37 -26.76 25.42
N ARG A 357 -30.28 -25.86 25.83
CA ARG A 357 -31.65 -26.23 26.25
C ARG A 357 -32.71 -25.44 25.47
N SER A 358 -32.98 -25.86 24.24
CA SER A 358 -34.19 -25.46 23.49
C SER A 358 -34.55 -26.55 22.48
N MET A 359 -34.82 -27.75 22.99
CA MET A 359 -35.54 -28.79 22.27
C MET A 359 -36.60 -29.35 23.23
N SER A 360 -37.85 -29.40 22.77
CA SER A 360 -39.12 -29.69 23.49
C SER A 360 -39.70 -28.47 24.26
N ALA A 361 -40.98 -28.11 24.22
CA ALA A 361 -42.20 -28.69 23.63
C ALA A 361 -43.30 -27.60 23.52
N GLY A 362 -44.27 -27.79 22.61
CA GLY A 362 -45.52 -27.00 22.51
C GLY A 362 -45.81 -26.56 21.07
N ALA A 363 -46.39 -27.39 20.19
CA ALA A 363 -47.80 -27.78 20.18
C ALA A 363 -48.75 -26.58 20.40
N GLY A 364 -49.09 -25.89 19.31
CA GLY A 364 -50.15 -24.88 19.25
C GLY A 364 -50.87 -24.97 17.89
N PRO A 365 -52.22 -25.00 17.86
CA PRO A 365 -52.99 -25.45 16.71
C PRO A 365 -53.26 -24.36 15.68
N ARG A 366 -53.55 -24.86 14.47
CA ARG A 366 -54.11 -24.16 13.31
C ARG A 366 -55.18 -23.13 13.68
N ARG A 367 -55.14 -21.96 13.05
CA ARG A 367 -56.34 -21.18 12.70
C ARG A 367 -56.31 -20.77 11.22
N PRO A 368 -57.50 -20.70 10.58
CA PRO A 368 -57.64 -20.43 9.16
C PRO A 368 -57.77 -18.94 8.85
N ALA A 369 -57.72 -18.67 7.54
CA ALA A 369 -57.98 -17.47 6.76
C ALA A 369 -58.87 -16.39 7.41
N ASP A 370 -58.49 -15.12 7.25
CA ASP A 370 -59.11 -14.21 6.25
C ASP A 370 -58.46 -12.81 6.32
N ASP A 371 -58.72 -12.04 5.25
CA ASP A 371 -58.59 -10.58 5.10
C ASP A 371 -57.24 -9.98 4.65
N ALA A 372 -57.10 -9.97 3.32
CA ALA A 372 -57.03 -8.76 2.49
C ALA A 372 -56.56 -7.45 3.14
N PHE A 373 -55.38 -6.95 2.76
CA PHE A 373 -55.21 -5.52 2.46
C PHE A 373 -54.00 -5.23 1.53
N GLU A 374 -54.35 -4.84 0.31
CA GLU A 374 -53.77 -3.83 -0.59
C GLU A 374 -52.27 -3.47 -0.63
N LYS A 375 -51.82 -3.41 -1.89
CA LYS A 375 -51.01 -2.34 -2.54
C LYS A 375 -49.51 -2.29 -2.25
N GLY A 376 -48.78 -2.92 -3.17
CA GLY A 376 -48.12 -2.17 -4.24
C GLY A 376 -46.85 -1.41 -3.85
N ARG A 377 -45.70 -2.04 -4.10
CA ARG A 377 -44.46 -1.39 -4.56
C ARG A 377 -43.68 -2.39 -5.42
N SER A 378 -43.86 -2.24 -6.72
CA SER A 378 -43.05 -2.88 -7.75
C SER A 378 -41.62 -2.34 -7.68
N LEU A 379 -40.66 -3.20 -7.37
CA LEU A 379 -39.24 -2.97 -7.61
C LEU A 379 -38.90 -3.42 -9.04
N PRO A 380 -38.11 -2.66 -9.80
CA PRO A 380 -37.77 -2.99 -11.17
C PRO A 380 -36.87 -4.23 -11.22
N ARG A 381 -37.30 -5.24 -11.98
CA ARG A 381 -36.46 -6.36 -12.42
C ARG A 381 -35.40 -5.81 -13.37
N LEU A 382 -34.13 -5.91 -12.98
CA LEU A 382 -33.02 -5.75 -13.90
C LEU A 382 -32.93 -7.02 -14.75
N SER A 383 -33.22 -6.87 -16.04
CA SER A 383 -33.03 -7.90 -17.06
C SER A 383 -31.56 -8.27 -17.17
N THR A 384 -31.28 -9.55 -16.92
CA THR A 384 -30.02 -10.19 -17.27
C THR A 384 -30.10 -10.68 -18.70
N ASP A 385 -29.83 -9.80 -19.66
CA ASP A 385 -29.54 -10.19 -21.05
C ASP A 385 -28.34 -9.37 -21.53
N SER A 386 -27.15 -9.91 -21.37
CA SER A 386 -26.00 -9.50 -22.16
C SER A 386 -25.08 -10.69 -22.35
N ALA A 387 -25.33 -11.40 -23.45
CA ALA A 387 -24.43 -12.38 -24.02
C ALA A 387 -23.19 -11.65 -24.56
N CYS A 388 -22.08 -11.74 -23.82
CA CYS A 388 -20.75 -11.53 -24.38
C CYS A 388 -20.14 -12.90 -24.69
N SER A 389 -20.24 -13.31 -25.96
CA SER A 389 -19.35 -14.30 -26.56
C SER A 389 -17.91 -13.80 -26.46
N LEU A 390 -17.17 -14.28 -25.47
CA LEU A 390 -15.71 -14.26 -25.49
C LEU A 390 -15.24 -15.58 -26.08
N VAL A 391 -14.92 -15.51 -27.37
CA VAL A 391 -14.10 -16.47 -28.10
C VAL A 391 -12.77 -16.59 -27.35
N VAL A 392 -12.48 -17.78 -26.85
CA VAL A 392 -11.16 -18.16 -26.33
C VAL A 392 -10.31 -18.57 -27.53
N PRO A 393 -9.22 -17.86 -27.88
CA PRO A 393 -8.26 -18.39 -28.82
C PRO A 393 -7.45 -19.52 -28.15
N GLU A 394 -7.30 -20.60 -28.92
CA GLU A 394 -6.50 -21.78 -28.66
C GLU A 394 -5.05 -21.46 -28.27
N ALA A 395 -4.50 -22.41 -27.52
CA ALA A 395 -3.17 -22.43 -26.99
C ALA A 395 -2.08 -22.48 -28.08
N ASP A 396 -1.05 -21.65 -27.91
CA ASP A 396 0.29 -21.96 -28.40
C ASP A 396 1.22 -22.19 -27.20
N VAL A 397 1.73 -23.42 -27.14
CA VAL A 397 2.63 -23.96 -26.14
C VAL A 397 4.07 -23.60 -26.53
N PRO A 398 4.87 -22.88 -25.71
CA PRO A 398 6.30 -22.85 -25.90
C PRO A 398 6.94 -24.10 -25.29
N SER A 399 7.45 -24.90 -26.22
CA SER A 399 8.36 -26.03 -26.09
C SER A 399 9.47 -25.84 -25.06
N ALA A 400 9.79 -26.96 -24.39
CA ALA A 400 10.77 -27.11 -23.33
C ALA A 400 12.19 -26.60 -23.69
N ALA A 401 12.64 -25.56 -23.00
CA ALA A 401 14.06 -25.21 -22.92
C ALA A 401 14.74 -26.04 -21.82
N ARG A 402 15.63 -26.92 -22.25
CA ARG A 402 16.47 -27.78 -21.43
C ARG A 402 17.34 -26.97 -20.46
N LEU A 403 17.26 -27.34 -19.18
CA LEU A 403 18.20 -26.97 -18.13
C LEU A 403 19.61 -27.46 -18.47
N ASN A 404 20.51 -26.52 -18.79
CA ASN A 404 21.95 -26.75 -18.76
C ASN A 404 22.44 -26.65 -17.30
N ARG A 405 22.79 -27.80 -16.75
CA ARG A 405 23.36 -28.00 -15.41
C ARG A 405 24.87 -27.68 -15.47
N PRO A 406 25.41 -26.69 -14.75
CA PRO A 406 26.86 -26.55 -14.62
C PRO A 406 27.42 -27.66 -13.74
N LYS A 407 28.44 -28.34 -14.27
CA LYS A 407 29.20 -29.39 -13.59
C LYS A 407 30.01 -28.81 -12.44
N SER A 408 29.93 -29.48 -11.30
CA SER A 408 30.80 -29.32 -10.13
C SER A 408 32.27 -29.57 -10.48
N ALA A 409 33.16 -28.65 -10.12
CA ALA A 409 34.58 -28.92 -9.95
C ALA A 409 35.20 -27.90 -8.98
N ALA A 410 35.77 -28.41 -7.88
CA ALA A 410 37.05 -27.99 -7.27
C ALA A 410 37.04 -28.24 -5.76
N THR A 411 37.38 -29.47 -5.38
CA THR A 411 37.96 -29.81 -4.08
C THR A 411 39.35 -29.20 -4.00
N TYR A 412 39.54 -28.18 -3.15
CA TYR A 412 40.86 -27.72 -2.74
C TYR A 412 41.38 -28.64 -1.61
N LYS A 413 42.39 -29.45 -1.93
CA LYS A 413 43.34 -29.99 -0.94
C LYS A 413 44.39 -28.91 -0.69
N VAL A 414 44.47 -28.40 0.53
CA VAL A 414 45.65 -27.66 1.00
C VAL A 414 46.36 -28.57 2.01
N ARG A 415 47.59 -28.95 1.67
CA ARG A 415 48.58 -29.53 2.58
C ARG A 415 49.10 -28.40 3.48
N GLY A 416 49.08 -28.65 4.79
CA GLY A 416 49.88 -27.99 5.81
C GLY A 416 50.25 -29.05 6.82
#